data_AF-A0A0S4U0J3-F1
#
_entry.id   AF-A0A0S4U0J3-F1
#
_cell.length_a   1.000
_cell.length_b   1.000
_cell.length_c   1.000
_cell.angle_alpha   90.00
_cell.angle_beta   90.00
_cell.angle_gamma   90.00
#
_symmetry.space_group_name_H-M   'P 1'
#
loop_
_entity.id
_entity.type
_entity.pdbx_description
1 polymer ?
#
loop_
_entity_poly.entity_id
_entity_poly.type
_entity_poly.pdbx_seq_one_letter_code
_entity_poly.pdbx_strand_id
1 'polypeptide(L)' 'MKRAADDGPQEITVHGRPVAVVISRALFDRLSGSGESLVDFMRQSPLAGLDDVVFERERSLPREVEF' A
#
# COMPACT_ATOMS: atom_id res chain seq x y z
N MET A 1 6.39 -15.77 -24.43
CA MET A 1 6.98 -14.84 -23.44
C MET A 1 5.88 -14.11 -22.71
N LYS A 2 6.03 -13.86 -21.41
CA LYS A 2 5.04 -13.14 -20.60
C LYS A 2 5.52 -11.71 -20.43
N ARG A 3 5.47 -10.90 -21.49
CA ARG A 3 6.09 -9.56 -21.57
C ARG A 3 5.79 -8.65 -20.38
N ALA A 4 4.55 -8.63 -19.87
CA ALA A 4 4.21 -7.82 -18.70
C ALA A 4 4.92 -8.23 -17.39
N ALA A 5 5.32 -9.50 -17.29
CA ALA A 5 6.07 -10.05 -16.16
C ALA A 5 7.59 -9.96 -16.37
N ASP A 6 8.05 -10.17 -17.60
CA ASP A 6 9.47 -10.29 -17.93
C ASP A 6 10.10 -8.92 -18.29
N ASP A 7 9.35 -8.06 -18.99
CA ASP A 7 9.83 -6.80 -19.59
C ASP A 7 9.17 -5.55 -18.97
N GLY A 8 8.23 -5.71 -18.04
CA GLY A 8 7.53 -4.63 -17.35
C GLY A 8 6.19 -4.20 -17.98
N PRO A 9 5.55 -3.13 -17.47
CA PRO A 9 4.21 -2.69 -17.89
C PRO A 9 4.09 -2.45 -19.40
N GLN A 10 2.95 -2.83 -19.98
CA GLN A 10 2.69 -2.70 -21.42
C GLN A 10 1.48 -1.78 -21.66
N GLU A 11 1.64 -0.77 -22.51
CA GLU A 11 0.53 0.14 -22.87
C GLU A 11 -0.40 -0.49 -23.91
N ILE A 12 -1.71 -0.31 -23.70
CA ILE A 12 -2.75 -0.57 -24.69
C ILE A 12 -3.21 0.77 -25.24
N THR A 13 -3.16 0.94 -26.56
CA THR A 13 -3.58 2.16 -27.25
C THR A 13 -4.82 1.93 -28.11
N VAL A 14 -5.68 2.93 -28.20
CA VAL A 14 -6.80 3.00 -29.15
C VAL A 14 -6.66 4.28 -29.95
N HIS A 15 -6.60 4.16 -31.28
CA HIS A 15 -6.32 5.28 -32.20
C HIS A 15 -5.07 6.09 -31.83
N GLY A 16 -4.00 5.40 -31.43
CA GLY A 16 -2.72 6.00 -31.06
C GLY A 16 -2.71 6.71 -29.70
N ARG A 17 -3.79 6.60 -28.92
CA ARG A 17 -3.88 7.16 -27.57
C ARG A 17 -3.83 6.06 -26.52
N PRO A 18 -3.00 6.17 -25.47
CA PRO A 18 -3.02 5.23 -24.36
C PRO A 18 -4.39 5.21 -23.67
N VAL A 19 -4.96 4.02 -23.48
CA VAL A 19 -6.27 3.83 -22.81
C VAL A 19 -6.21 2.91 -21.60
N ALA A 20 -5.24 2.01 -21.55
CA ALA A 20 -5.03 1.10 -20.43
C ALA A 20 -3.57 0.62 -20.39
N VAL A 21 -3.16 0.03 -19.27
CA VAL A 21 -1.84 -0.60 -19.09
C VAL A 21 -2.04 -2.00 -18.53
N VAL A 22 -1.33 -2.98 -19.10
CA VAL A 22 -1.25 -4.35 -18.57
C VAL A 22 0.01 -4.47 -17.71
N ILE A 23 -0.17 -4.94 -16.48
CA ILE A 23 0.89 -5.23 -15.53
C ILE A 23 0.89 -6.71 -15.15
N SER A 24 1.99 -7.20 -14.57
CA SER A 24 2.03 -8.56 -14.02
C SER A 24 1.08 -8.70 -12.83
N ARG A 25 0.60 -9.93 -12.59
CA ARG A 25 -0.27 -10.21 -11.43
C ARG A 25 0.41 -9.87 -10.10
N ALA A 26 1.69 -10.20 -9.96
CA ALA A 26 2.46 -9.88 -8.75
C ALA A 26 2.61 -8.37 -8.52
N LEU A 27 2.79 -7.58 -9.59
CA LEU A 27 2.83 -6.13 -9.47
C LEU A 27 1.44 -5.55 -9.14
N PHE A 28 0.38 -6.10 -9.74
CA PHE A 28 -1.00 -5.75 -9.38
C PHE A 28 -1.23 -5.99 -7.88
N ASP A 29 -0.98 -7.21 -7.38
CA ASP A 29 -1.21 -7.55 -5.97
C ASP A 29 -0.42 -6.64 -5.01
N ARG A 30 0.82 -6.26 -5.36
CA ARG A 30 1.61 -5.30 -4.59
C ARG A 30 1.00 -3.89 -4.58
N LEU A 31 0.48 -3.43 -5.72
CA LEU A 31 -0.09 -2.08 -5.87
C LEU A 31 -1.50 -1.97 -5.31
N SER A 32 -2.32 -3.01 -5.44
CA SER A 32 -3.70 -3.03 -4.97
C SER A 32 -3.82 -3.18 -3.45
N GLY A 33 -2.73 -3.51 -2.76
CA GLY A 33 -2.73 -3.77 -1.32
C GLY A 33 -3.62 -4.95 -0.94
N SER A 34 -3.94 -5.08 0.35
CA SER A 34 -4.85 -6.10 0.87
C SER A 34 -6.33 -5.84 0.53
N GLY A 35 -6.64 -4.73 -0.13
CA GLY A 35 -8.01 -4.23 -0.31
C GLY A 35 -8.60 -3.57 0.92
N GLU A 36 -7.84 -3.47 2.02
CA GLU A 36 -8.26 -2.82 3.26
C GLU A 36 -7.48 -1.53 3.49
N SER A 37 -8.16 -0.45 3.88
CA SER A 37 -7.48 0.80 4.21
C SER A 37 -6.77 0.68 5.57
N LEU A 38 -5.66 1.41 5.76
CA LEU A 38 -5.01 1.49 7.07
C LEU A 38 -5.98 1.93 8.17
N VAL A 39 -6.96 2.79 7.83
CA VAL A 39 -7.99 3.24 8.76
C VAL A 39 -8.91 2.10 9.17
N ASP A 40 -9.38 1.29 8.22
CA ASP A 40 -10.25 0.14 8.49
C ASP A 40 -9.51 -0.88 9.36
N PHE A 41 -8.26 -1.18 9.01
CA PHE A 41 -7.39 -2.06 9.81
C PHE A 41 -7.24 -1.55 11.26
N MET A 42 -6.90 -0.27 11.45
CA MET A 42 -6.74 0.31 12.79
C MET A 42 -8.04 0.30 13.61
N ARG A 43 -9.20 0.43 12.95
CA ARG A 43 -10.53 0.37 13.59
C ARG A 43 -10.90 -1.03 14.07
N GLN A 44 -10.24 -2.09 13.61
CA GLN A 44 -10.44 -3.45 14.14
C GLN A 44 -9.84 -3.64 15.56
N SER A 45 -9.03 -2.67 16.03
CA SER A 45 -8.45 -2.72 17.37
C SER A 45 -9.54 -2.73 18.45
N PRO A 46 -9.43 -3.56 19.50
CA PRO A 46 -10.28 -3.48 20.69
C PRO A 46 -10.23 -2.12 21.41
N LEU A 47 -9.23 -1.28 21.07
CA LEU A 47 -9.08 0.06 21.61
C LEU A 47 -9.88 1.12 20.82
N ALA A 48 -10.47 0.75 19.69
CA ALA A 48 -11.24 1.68 18.88
C ALA A 48 -12.49 2.14 19.65
N GLY A 49 -12.65 3.47 19.80
CA GLY A 49 -13.79 4.07 20.49
C GLY A 49 -13.68 4.14 22.02
N LEU A 50 -12.51 3.80 22.59
CA LEU A 50 -12.22 4.08 23.99
C LEU A 50 -11.84 5.55 24.20
N ASP A 51 -12.51 6.21 25.14
CA ASP A 51 -12.26 7.62 25.48
C ASP A 51 -11.17 7.80 26.55
N ASP A 52 -10.71 6.72 27.18
CA ASP A 52 -9.73 6.70 28.28
C ASP A 52 -8.30 6.36 27.81
N VAL A 53 -8.08 6.16 26.52
CA VAL A 53 -6.75 5.94 25.95
C VAL A 53 -6.03 7.27 25.77
N VAL A 54 -4.96 7.47 26.53
CA VAL A 54 -4.17 8.70 26.53
C VAL A 54 -3.03 8.61 25.51
N PHE A 55 -3.11 9.39 24.44
CA PHE A 55 -2.05 9.52 23.43
C PHE A 55 -1.14 10.71 23.72
N GLU A 56 -0.29 10.58 24.74
CA GLU A 56 0.70 11.61 25.09
C GLU A 56 1.97 11.52 24.25
N ARG A 57 2.60 12.67 24.00
CA ARG A 57 3.91 12.71 23.35
C ARG A 57 5.00 12.36 24.35
N GLU A 58 5.64 11.22 24.16
CA GLU A 58 6.87 10.87 24.89
C GLU A 58 8.00 11.85 24.52
N ARG A 59 8.68 12.40 25.54
CA ARG A 59 9.78 13.37 25.38
C ARG A 59 11.16 12.77 25.60
N SER A 60 11.25 11.47 25.78
CA SER A 60 12.52 10.76 25.87
C SER A 60 13.29 10.85 24.55
N LEU A 61 14.61 10.63 24.61
CA LEU A 61 15.41 10.47 23.41
C LEU A 61 15.01 9.16 22.71
N PRO A 62 14.98 9.13 21.36
CA PRO A 62 14.79 7.89 20.63
C PRO A 62 15.84 6.84 21.01
N ARG A 63 15.51 5.56 20.80
CA ARG A 63 16.51 4.48 20.95
C ARG A 63 17.70 4.74 20.04
N GLU A 64 18.90 4.42 20.52
CA GLU A 64 20.09 4.35 19.66
C GLU A 64 19.86 3.27 18.59
N VAL A 65 20.24 3.58 17.35
CA VAL A 65 20.14 2.66 16.21
C VAL A 65 21.50 2.61 15.52
N GLU A 66 22.05 1.40 15.42
CA GLU A 66 23.18 1.11 14.52
C GLU A 66 22.65 0.96 13.09
N PHE A 67 23.39 1.51 12.13
CA PHE A 67 23.07 1.47 10.70
C PHE A 67 23.88 0.40 9.97
#